data_AF-A0A139WAA8-F1
#
_entry.id   AF-A0A139WAA8-F1
#
_cell.length_a   1.000
_cell.length_b   1.000
_cell.length_c   1.000
_cell.angle_alpha   90.00
_cell.angle_beta   90.00
_cell.angle_gamma   90.00
#
_symmetry.space_group_name_H-M   'P 1'
#
loop_
_entity.id
_entity.type
_entity.pdbx_description
1 polymer ?
#
loop_
_entity_poly.entity_id
_entity_poly.type
_entity_poly.pdbx_seq_one_letter_code
_entity_poly.pdbx_strand_id
1 'polypeptide(L)'
;MNKSFIFREQLRDHEERVLRLESELEDHRKSPPDKGSKSLIVQNYKEKESYLTFEVKRYRTYSYILRSRIGQYVEPHPVSLVENSIGEVDEAAAAGGPMDVTGGVVVPPPIPDRPAPSTNRRGPE
;
A
#
# COMPACT_ATOMS: atom_id res chain seq x y z
N MET A 1 24.66 -10.57 4.82
CA MET A 1 23.34 -10.61 5.48
C MET A 1 22.30 -10.99 4.42
N ASN A 2 21.64 -12.15 4.56
CA ASN A 2 20.68 -12.62 3.55
C ASN A 2 19.34 -11.88 3.68
N LYS A 3 18.97 -11.07 2.68
CA LYS A 3 17.71 -10.29 2.70
C LYS A 3 16.47 -11.16 2.89
N SER A 4 16.46 -12.37 2.32
CA SER A 4 15.39 -13.35 2.50
C SER A 4 15.17 -13.76 3.97
N PHE A 5 16.25 -13.92 4.74
CA PHE A 5 16.16 -14.23 6.18
C PHE A 5 15.52 -13.07 6.96
N ILE A 6 15.95 -11.83 6.69
CA ILE A 6 15.40 -10.63 7.34
C ILE A 6 13.90 -10.49 7.07
N PHE A 7 13.45 -10.72 5.82
CA PHE A 7 12.02 -10.61 5.50
C PHE A 7 11.17 -11.67 6.19
N ARG A 8 11.70 -12.89 6.38
CA ARG A 8 11.00 -13.96 7.11
C ARG A 8 10.85 -13.62 8.59
N GLU A 9 11.90 -13.08 9.19
CA GLU A 9 11.85 -12.62 10.58
C GLU A 9 10.83 -11.48 10.76
N GLN A 10 10.91 -10.47 9.89
CA GLN A 10 9.95 -9.36 9.91
C GLN A 10 8.50 -9.83 9.70
N LEU A 11 8.29 -10.82 8.82
CA LEU A 11 6.97 -11.39 8.59
C LEU A 11 6.43 -12.04 9.86
N ARG A 12 7.24 -12.88 10.53
CA ARG A 12 6.86 -13.53 11.79
C ARG A 12 6.45 -12.50 12.85
N ASP A 13 7.22 -11.43 12.99
CA ASP A 13 6.94 -10.39 13.99
C ASP A 13 5.64 -9.64 13.67
N HIS A 14 5.33 -9.39 12.39
CA HIS A 14 4.05 -8.79 11.98
C HIS A 14 2.86 -9.74 12.19
N GLU A 15 3.03 -11.03 11.92
CA GLU A 15 2.00 -12.03 12.18
C GLU A 15 1.70 -12.15 13.68
N GLU A 16 2.73 -12.17 14.52
CA GLU A 16 2.57 -12.14 15.97
C GLU A 16 1.88 -10.85 16.45
N ARG A 17 2.23 -9.71 15.84
CA ARG A 17 1.57 -8.44 16.16
C ARG A 17 0.08 -8.45 15.83
N VAL A 18 -0.31 -9.08 14.71
CA VAL A 18 -1.73 -9.27 14.36
C VAL A 18 -2.45 -10.08 15.45
N LEU A 19 -1.90 -11.22 15.85
CA LEU A 19 -2.51 -12.07 16.90
C LEU A 19 -2.69 -11.32 18.22
N ARG A 20 -1.67 -10.56 18.65
CA ARG A 20 -1.76 -9.76 19.88
C ARG A 20 -2.83 -8.67 19.79
N LEU A 21 -2.90 -7.95 18.67
CA LEU A 21 -3.90 -6.89 18.46
C LEU A 21 -5.31 -7.45 18.36
N GLU A 22 -5.49 -8.62 17.75
CA GLU A 22 -6.79 -9.30 17.67
C GLU A 22 -7.28 -9.74 19.05
N SER A 23 -6.39 -10.31 19.86
CA SER A 23 -6.70 -10.64 21.26
C SER A 23 -7.08 -9.39 22.06
N GLU A 24 -6.30 -8.31 21.95
CA GLU A 24 -6.61 -7.06 22.65
C GLU A 24 -7.95 -6.46 22.20
N LEU A 25 -8.27 -6.52 20.91
CA LEU A 25 -9.55 -6.07 20.37
C LEU A 25 -10.72 -6.91 20.86
N GLU A 26 -10.54 -8.22 20.95
CA GLU A 26 -11.55 -9.13 21.49
C GLU A 26 -11.84 -8.82 22.97
N ASP A 27 -10.79 -8.68 23.77
CA ASP A 27 -10.92 -8.37 25.20
C ASP A 27 -11.51 -6.98 25.44
N HIS A 28 -11.16 -6.00 24.60
CA HIS A 28 -11.79 -4.67 24.60
C HIS A 28 -13.29 -4.77 24.37
N ARG A 29 -13.73 -5.58 23.39
CA ARG A 29 -15.15 -5.78 23.06
C ARG A 29 -15.96 -6.49 24.13
N LYS A 30 -15.31 -7.31 24.97
CA LYS A 30 -15.93 -7.94 26.14
C LYS A 30 -16.24 -6.96 27.27
N SER A 31 -15.68 -5.75 27.21
CA SER A 31 -15.78 -4.73 28.27
C SER A 31 -16.46 -3.45 27.78
N PRO A 32 -17.72 -3.50 27.27
CA PRO A 32 -18.42 -2.31 26.82
C PRO A 32 -18.74 -1.36 28.00
N PRO A 33 -18.74 -0.03 27.80
CA PRO A 33 -19.12 0.92 28.84
C PRO A 33 -20.58 0.76 29.28
N ASP A 34 -20.86 0.98 30.57
CA ASP A 34 -22.21 0.89 31.12
C ASP A 34 -23.18 1.92 30.54
N LYS A 35 -24.48 1.58 30.52
CA LYS A 35 -25.57 2.50 30.17
C LYS A 35 -25.64 3.61 31.22
N GLY A 36 -25.09 4.79 30.89
CA GLY A 36 -24.95 5.93 31.81
C GLY A 36 -23.51 6.38 32.05
N SER A 37 -22.54 5.70 31.43
CA SER A 37 -21.14 6.13 31.44
C SER A 37 -20.98 7.55 30.92
N LYS A 38 -20.01 8.28 31.47
CA LYS A 38 -19.65 9.64 31.02
C LYS A 38 -19.31 9.61 29.52
N SER A 39 -19.72 10.64 28.78
CA SER A 39 -19.50 10.74 27.33
C SER A 39 -18.04 10.48 26.92
N LEU A 40 -17.09 11.04 27.68
CA LEU A 40 -15.65 10.83 27.45
C LEU A 40 -15.23 9.35 27.52
N ILE A 41 -15.81 8.56 28.44
CA ILE A 41 -15.50 7.13 28.56
C ILE A 41 -16.00 6.38 27.33
N VAL A 42 -17.22 6.70 26.88
CA VAL A 42 -17.82 6.11 25.68
C VAL A 42 -17.00 6.47 24.43
N GLN A 43 -16.55 7.72 24.34
CA GLN A 43 -15.71 8.19 23.24
C GLN A 43 -14.35 7.47 23.23
N ASN A 44 -13.64 7.45 24.36
CA ASN A 44 -12.36 6.74 24.48
C ASN A 44 -12.49 5.25 24.12
N TYR A 45 -13.58 4.60 24.52
CA TYR A 45 -13.85 3.21 24.15
C TYR A 45 -13.96 3.04 22.62
N LYS A 46 -14.71 3.91 21.94
CA LYS A 46 -14.87 3.88 20.48
C LYS A 46 -13.57 4.19 19.75
N GLU A 47 -12.82 5.18 20.23
CA GLU A 47 -11.53 5.54 19.66
C GLU A 47 -10.52 4.39 19.78
N LYS A 48 -10.46 3.74 20.95
CA LYS A 48 -9.61 2.55 21.15
C LYS A 48 -10.03 1.40 20.23
N GLU A 49 -11.33 1.12 20.10
CA GLU A 49 -11.82 0.07 19.20
C GLU A 49 -11.43 0.35 17.74
N SER A 50 -11.62 1.60 17.29
CA SER A 50 -11.23 2.05 15.94
C SER A 50 -9.73 1.91 15.70
N TYR A 51 -8.91 2.33 16.68
CA TYR A 51 -7.46 2.19 16.63
C TYR A 51 -7.02 0.74 16.51
N LEU A 52 -7.52 -0.14 17.37
CA LEU A 52 -7.16 -1.57 17.34
C LEU A 52 -7.57 -2.21 16.01
N THR A 53 -8.78 -1.91 15.53
CA THR A 53 -9.27 -2.40 14.23
C THR A 53 -8.37 -1.93 13.08
N PHE A 54 -7.96 -0.66 13.10
CA PHE A 54 -7.05 -0.10 12.11
C PHE A 54 -5.68 -0.78 12.14
N GLU A 55 -5.10 -0.96 13.33
CA GLU A 55 -3.78 -1.59 13.47
C GLU A 55 -3.79 -3.06 13.03
N VAL A 56 -4.85 -3.83 13.35
CA VAL A 56 -5.01 -5.20 12.84
C VAL A 56 -4.97 -5.21 11.31
N LYS A 57 -5.77 -4.34 10.66
CA LYS A 57 -5.79 -4.23 9.19
C LYS A 57 -4.41 -3.85 8.64
N ARG A 58 -3.72 -2.91 9.28
CA ARG A 58 -2.39 -2.44 8.91
C ARG A 58 -1.36 -3.57 8.94
N TYR A 59 -1.23 -4.31 10.04
CA TYR A 59 -0.25 -5.39 10.15
C TYR A 59 -0.60 -6.61 9.29
N ARG A 60 -1.89 -6.89 9.05
CA ARG A 60 -2.30 -7.86 8.02
C ARG A 60 -1.83 -7.46 6.63
N THR A 61 -1.93 -6.17 6.28
CA THR A 61 -1.46 -5.64 5.00
C THR A 61 0.07 -5.75 4.88
N TYR A 62 0.80 -5.45 5.96
CA TYR A 62 2.26 -5.61 5.98
C TYR A 62 2.69 -7.07 5.83
N SER A 63 2.01 -7.99 6.52
CA SER A 63 2.25 -9.43 6.37
C SER A 63 2.02 -9.89 4.93
N TYR A 64 0.93 -9.44 4.29
CA TYR A 64 0.64 -9.74 2.89
C TYR A 64 1.76 -9.28 1.94
N ILE A 65 2.21 -8.03 2.08
CA ILE A 65 3.30 -7.48 1.24
C ILE A 65 4.60 -8.26 1.45
N LEU A 66 4.94 -8.62 2.69
CA LEU A 66 6.15 -9.39 3.00
C LEU A 66 6.10 -10.81 2.42
N ARG A 67 4.95 -11.50 2.52
CA ARG A 67 4.76 -12.83 1.91
C ARG A 67 4.98 -12.79 0.39
N SER A 68 4.42 -11.78 -0.28
CA SER A 68 4.63 -11.55 -1.72
C SER A 68 6.11 -11.37 -2.06
N ARG A 69 6.83 -10.52 -1.30
CA ARG A 69 8.28 -10.30 -1.49
C ARG A 69 9.10 -11.56 -1.26
N ILE A 70 8.82 -12.33 -0.21
CA ILE A 70 9.54 -13.58 0.06
C ILE A 70 9.34 -14.58 -1.08
N GLY A 71 8.13 -14.68 -1.64
CA GLY A 71 7.85 -15.50 -2.82
C GLY A 71 8.74 -15.16 -4.02
N GLN A 72 8.96 -13.86 -4.26
CA GLN A 72 9.85 -13.37 -5.34
C GLN A 72 11.33 -13.73 -5.12
N TYR A 73 11.78 -13.95 -3.87
CA TYR A 73 13.17 -14.35 -3.58
C TYR A 73 13.37 -15.88 -3.56
N VAL A 74 12.30 -16.66 -3.46
CA VAL A 74 12.35 -18.13 -3.39
C VAL A 74 12.27 -18.76 -4.79
N GLU A 75 11.67 -18.07 -5.76
CA GLU A 75 11.68 -18.45 -7.17
C GLU A 75 12.71 -17.63 -7.95
N PRO A 76 13.86 -18.20 -8.37
CA PRO A 76 14.67 -17.60 -9.41
C PRO A 76 14.04 -17.91 -10.78
N HIS A 77 12.80 -17.47 -11.01
CA HIS A 77 12.29 -17.42 -12.38
C HIS A 77 12.83 -16.15 -13.04
N PRO A 78 13.54 -16.27 -14.18
CA PRO A 78 13.97 -15.10 -14.92
C PRO A 78 12.72 -14.31 -15.27
N VAL A 79 12.66 -13.05 -14.86
CA VAL A 79 11.70 -12.11 -15.39
C VAL A 79 11.94 -12.05 -16.89
N SER A 80 11.16 -12.82 -17.65
CA SER A 80 11.17 -12.73 -19.10
C SER A 80 10.67 -11.34 -19.44
N LEU A 81 11.59 -10.48 -19.88
CA LEU A 81 11.35 -9.10 -20.31
C LEU A 81 10.66 -9.11 -21.68
N VAL A 82 9.50 -9.75 -21.75
CA VAL A 82 8.70 -9.97 -22.95
C VAL A 82 7.28 -9.53 -22.57
N GLU A 83 6.64 -8.56 -23.18
CA GLU A 83 6.92 -7.77 -24.38
C GLU A 83 5.99 -6.56 -24.23
N ASN A 84 6.51 -5.35 -24.36
CA ASN A 84 5.67 -4.21 -24.74
C ASN A 84 5.42 -4.31 -26.24
N SER A 85 4.64 -5.29 -26.69
CA SER A 85 4.23 -5.38 -28.08
C SER A 85 2.81 -4.84 -28.19
N ILE A 86 2.75 -3.52 -28.41
CA ILE A 86 1.59 -2.85 -29.00
C ILE A 86 1.30 -3.58 -30.32
N GLY A 87 0.09 -4.12 -30.43
CA GLY A 87 -0.32 -4.96 -31.53
C GLY A 87 -0.15 -4.28 -32.89
N GLU A 88 0.58 -4.96 -33.76
CA GLU A 88 0.47 -4.84 -35.21
C GLU A 88 -0.93 -5.31 -35.62
N VAL A 89 -1.68 -4.47 -36.34
CA VAL A 89 -2.85 -4.90 -37.12
C VAL A 89 -2.57 -4.57 -38.57
N ASP A 90 -2.29 -5.60 -39.36
CA ASP A 90 -2.37 -5.53 -40.81
C ASP A 90 -3.61 -6.34 -41.22
N GLU A 91 -4.64 -5.67 -41.73
CA GLU A 91 -5.78 -6.28 -42.39
C GLU A 91 -6.08 -5.45 -43.64
N ALA A 92 -5.69 -6.01 -44.79
CA ALA A 92 -5.88 -5.39 -46.09
C ALA A 92 -7.35 -5.39 -46.52
N ALA A 93 -7.73 -4.25 -47.12
CA ALA A 93 -8.82 -4.04 -48.09
C ALA A 93 -10.28 -4.05 -47.59
N ALA A 94 -10.85 -2.85 -47.44
CA ALA A 94 -11.95 -2.37 -48.29
C ALA A 94 -12.35 -0.92 -47.97
N ALA A 95 -12.28 -0.07 -49.00
CA ALA A 95 -13.10 1.11 -49.28
C ALA A 95 -13.73 1.94 -48.13
N GLY A 96 -13.33 3.21 -48.02
CA GLY A 96 -14.27 4.30 -47.74
C GLY A 96 -13.84 5.34 -46.69
N GLY A 97 -13.33 6.49 -47.17
CA GLY A 97 -13.40 7.79 -46.48
C GLY A 97 -12.14 8.22 -45.69
N PRO A 98 -11.68 9.48 -45.81
CA PRO A 98 -10.64 10.00 -44.94
C PRO A 98 -11.26 10.40 -43.59
N MET A 99 -11.02 9.62 -42.54
CA MET A 99 -11.17 10.11 -41.17
C MET A 99 -9.80 10.44 -40.58
N ASP A 100 -9.71 11.69 -40.15
CA ASP A 100 -8.70 12.34 -39.33
C ASP A 100 -8.09 11.39 -38.27
N VAL A 101 -6.81 11.06 -38.45
CA VAL A 101 -5.97 10.39 -37.46
C VAL A 101 -4.88 11.37 -37.02
N THR A 102 -5.21 12.22 -36.07
CA THR A 102 -4.19 12.94 -35.29
C THR A 102 -4.13 12.32 -33.91
N GLY A 103 -3.14 11.44 -33.75
CA GLY A 103 -2.85 10.72 -32.52
C GLY A 103 -2.73 11.68 -31.33
N GLY A 104 -3.60 11.48 -30.34
CA GLY A 104 -3.49 12.16 -29.06
C GLY A 104 -2.23 11.72 -28.35
N VAL A 105 -1.16 12.51 -28.46
CA VAL A 105 -0.05 12.48 -27.50
C VAL A 105 -0.65 12.92 -26.17
N VAL A 106 -0.82 11.98 -25.25
CA VAL A 106 -1.20 12.28 -23.86
C VAL A 106 0.01 12.95 -23.22
N VAL A 107 0.06 14.28 -23.31
CA VAL A 107 1.03 15.09 -22.57
C VAL A 107 0.64 15.01 -21.09
N PRO A 108 1.52 14.52 -20.20
CA PRO A 108 1.23 14.54 -18.78
C PRO A 108 1.06 15.99 -18.30
N PRO A 109 0.11 16.27 -17.39
CA PRO A 109 -0.09 17.63 -16.89
C PRO A 109 1.18 18.15 -16.20
N PRO A 110 1.50 19.46 -16.32
CA PRO A 110 2.67 20.04 -15.69
C PRO A 110 2.59 19.85 -14.18
N ILE A 111 3.69 19.36 -13.59
CA ILE A 111 3.84 19.19 -12.15
C ILE A 111 3.82 20.61 -11.53
N PRO A 112 2.91 20.91 -10.58
CA PRO A 112 2.95 22.19 -9.87
C PRO A 112 4.32 22.37 -9.21
N ASP A 113 4.90 23.57 -9.30
CA ASP A 113 6.18 23.90 -8.68
C ASP A 113 6.15 23.50 -7.20
N ARG A 114 6.86 22.41 -6.88
CA ARG A 114 7.08 22.03 -5.50
C ARG A 114 8.03 23.09 -4.93
N PRO A 115 7.62 23.87 -3.91
CA PRO A 115 8.58 24.75 -3.25
C PRO A 115 9.74 23.88 -2.76
N ALA A 116 10.95 24.22 -3.21
CA ALA A 116 12.15 23.53 -2.78
C ALA A 116 12.19 23.52 -1.25
N PRO A 117 12.60 22.42 -0.59
CA PRO A 117 12.81 22.45 0.85
C PRO A 117 13.83 23.56 1.11
N SER A 118 13.43 24.55 1.92
CA SER A 118 14.32 25.61 2.35
C SER A 118 15.54 24.95 2.99
N THR A 119 16.68 25.04 2.30
CA THR A 119 17.95 24.71 2.89
C THR A 119 18.23 25.82 3.89
N ASN A 120 17.77 25.66 5.12
CA ASN A 120 18.25 26.47 6.24
C ASN A 120 19.70 26.08 6.53
N ARG A 121 20.62 26.48 5.63
CA ARG A 121 22.00 26.68 5.98
C ARG A 121 22.08 28.05 6.65
N ARG A 122 21.96 28.03 7.98
CA ARG A 122 22.56 29.05 8.85
C ARG A 122 24.02 29.20 8.39
N GLY A 123 24.35 30.32 7.76
CA GLY A 123 25.73 30.77 7.71
C GLY A 123 26.13 31.30 9.09
N PRO A 124 27.37 31.07 9.54
CA PRO A 124 27.91 31.80 10.67
C PRO A 124 28.50 33.15 10.21
N GLU A 125 28.40 34.12 11.13
CA GLU A 125 29.06 35.43 11.23
C GLU A 125 28.49 36.61 10.41
#